data_AF-A0A4Y3HVZ4-F1
#
_entry.id   AF-A0A4Y3HVZ4-F1
#
_cell.length_a   1.000
_cell.length_b   1.000
_cell.length_c   1.000
_cell.angle_alpha   90.00
_cell.angle_beta   90.00
_cell.angle_gamma   90.00
#
_symmetry.space_group_name_H-M   'P 1'
#
loop_
_entity.id
_entity.type
_entity.pdbx_description
1 polymer ?
#
loop_
_entity_poly.entity_id
_entity_poly.type
_entity_poly.pdbx_seq_one_letter_code
_entity_poly.pdbx_strand_id
1 'polypeptide(L)' 'MSVHAHKILNQLREQPMSKAELRQWVASEFGEQTQFRTCSKEGFDFDSILDFFVSRDKILLDNDKFRVNEPNICSHN' A
#
# COMPACT_ATOMS: atom_id res chain seq x y z
N MET A 1 2.79 5.11 15.98
CA MET A 1 1.76 4.21 15.44
C MET A 1 2.27 3.71 14.10
N SER A 2 2.45 2.40 13.93
CA SER A 2 2.95 1.83 12.67
C SER A 2 1.77 1.32 11.84
N VAL A 3 1.62 1.80 10.60
CA VAL A 3 0.53 1.35 9.72
C VAL A 3 0.95 0.05 9.05
N HIS A 4 0.17 -1.01 9.26
CA HIS A 4 0.37 -2.25 8.53
C HIS A 4 0.13 -2.04 7.03
N ALA A 5 1.11 -2.43 6.24
CA ALA A 5 1.11 -2.33 4.78
C ALA A 5 -0.17 -2.95 4.15
N HIS A 6 -0.78 -3.95 4.79
CA HIS A 6 -2.03 -4.58 4.36
C HIS A 6 -3.24 -3.62 4.30
N LYS A 7 -3.25 -2.52 5.06
CA LYS A 7 -4.32 -1.50 4.99
C LYS A 7 -4.43 -0.88 3.60
N ILE A 8 -3.28 -0.50 3.00
CA ILE A 8 -3.24 0.05 1.63
C ILE A 8 -3.74 -0.99 0.63
N LEU A 9 -3.33 -2.25 0.80
CA LEU A 9 -3.72 -3.31 -0.12
C LEU A 9 -5.23 -3.56 -0.06
N ASN A 10 -5.82 -3.64 1.14
CA ASN A 10 -7.29 -3.76 1.23
C ASN A 10 -8.00 -2.58 0.57
N GLN A 11 -7.50 -1.35 0.77
CA GLN A 11 -8.07 -0.17 0.12
C GLN A 11 -7.99 -0.27 -1.41
N LEU A 12 -6.83 -0.61 -1.96
CA LEU A 12 -6.63 -0.76 -3.42
C LEU A 12 -7.40 -1.94 -4.01
N ARG A 13 -7.70 -2.97 -3.21
CA ARG A 13 -8.56 -4.10 -3.58
C ARG A 13 -10.02 -3.63 -3.74
N GLU A 14 -10.53 -2.85 -2.80
CA GLU A 14 -11.90 -2.33 -2.86
C GLU A 14 -12.04 -1.20 -3.89
N GLN A 15 -11.06 -0.31 -3.93
CA GLN A 15 -11.05 0.85 -4.82
C GLN A 15 -9.65 1.10 -5.40
N PRO A 16 -9.43 0.77 -6.69
CA PRO A 16 -8.19 1.07 -7.38
C PRO A 16 -7.97 2.58 -7.48
N MET A 17 -6.80 3.04 -7.08
CA MET A 17 -6.45 4.46 -7.02
C MET A 17 -5.10 4.71 -7.69
N SER A 18 -4.93 5.89 -8.29
CA SER A 18 -3.63 6.36 -8.77
C SER A 18 -2.69 6.70 -7.59
N LYS A 19 -1.39 6.85 -7.88
CA LYS A 19 -0.38 7.22 -6.86
C LYS A 19 -0.78 8.46 -6.05
N ALA A 20 -1.32 9.46 -6.74
CA ALA A 20 -1.73 10.73 -6.14
C ALA A 20 -2.93 10.56 -5.20
N GLU A 21 -3.97 9.85 -5.66
CA GLU A 21 -5.16 9.55 -4.86
C GLU A 21 -4.81 8.72 -3.62
N LEU A 22 -3.98 7.68 -3.79
CA LEU A 22 -3.54 6.85 -2.68
C LEU A 22 -2.74 7.66 -1.65
N ARG A 23 -1.87 8.57 -2.11
CA ARG A 23 -1.11 9.45 -1.23
C ARG A 23 -2.02 10.38 -0.42
N GLN A 24 -3.04 10.96 -1.07
CA GLN A 24 -4.02 11.81 -0.40
C GLN A 24 -4.86 11.02 0.60
N TRP A 25 -5.31 9.83 0.22
CA TRP A 25 -6.06 8.94 1.10
C TRP A 25 -5.23 8.53 2.31
N VAL A 26 -3.96 8.12 2.11
CA VAL A 26 -3.03 7.81 3.19
C VAL A 26 -2.83 9.01 4.11
N ALA A 27 -2.65 10.20 3.55
CA ALA A 27 -2.49 11.44 4.31
C ALA A 27 -3.74 11.75 5.15
N SER A 28 -4.93 11.48 4.61
CA SER A 28 -6.21 11.70 5.31
C SER A 28 -6.48 10.65 6.40
N GLU A 29 -6.26 9.38 6.11
CA GLU A 29 -6.57 8.26 7.02
C GLU A 29 -5.49 8.04 8.09
N PHE A 30 -4.22 8.24 7.73
CA PHE A 30 -3.09 7.95 8.60
C PHE A 30 -2.18 9.15 8.89
N GLY A 31 -2.34 10.27 8.17
CA GLY A 31 -1.48 11.44 8.28
C GLY A 31 -0.33 11.46 7.26
N GLU A 32 0.07 12.65 6.80
CA GLU A 32 1.17 12.82 5.82
C GLU A 32 2.52 12.27 6.30
N GLN A 33 2.72 12.16 7.62
CA GLN A 33 3.94 11.64 8.25
C GLN A 33 3.83 10.16 8.64
N THR A 34 2.83 9.44 8.12
CA THR A 34 2.68 8.02 8.45
C THR A 34 3.83 7.20 7.90
N GLN A 35 4.36 6.33 8.76
CA GLN A 35 5.33 5.31 8.40
C GLN A 35 4.66 3.95 8.30
N PHE A 36 5.05 3.23 7.27
CA PHE A 36 4.56 1.90 6.97
C PHE A 36 5.45 0.82 7.56
N ARG A 37 4.79 -0.26 7.94
CA ARG A 37 5.36 -1.45 8.52
C ARG A 37 4.92 -2.67 7.74
N THR A 38 5.89 -3.42 7.26
CA THR A 38 5.70 -4.81 6.83
C THR A 38 5.88 -5.74 8.03
N CYS A 39 5.40 -6.98 7.94
CA CYS A 39 5.50 -7.94 9.06
C CYS A 39 6.94 -8.19 9.56
N SER A 40 7.94 -7.90 8.73
CA SER A 40 9.36 -8.15 9.04
C SER A 40 10.24 -6.89 9.06
N LYS A 41 9.73 -5.74 8.62
CA LYS A 41 10.48 -4.47 8.57
C LYS A 41 9.55 -3.28 8.82
N GLU A 42 10.02 -2.34 9.62
CA GLU A 42 9.36 -1.07 9.94
C GLU A 42 10.13 0.11 9.33
N GLY A 43 9.49 1.28 9.25
CA GLY A 43 10.13 2.52 8.81
C GLY A 43 10.15 2.72 7.29
N PHE A 44 9.12 2.24 6.59
CA PHE A 44 8.95 2.56 5.18
C PHE A 44 8.17 3.86 5.00
N ASP A 45 8.66 4.75 4.16
CA ASP A 45 7.88 5.88 3.65
C ASP A 45 6.87 5.43 2.59
N PHE A 46 5.95 6.32 2.24
CA PHE A 46 4.93 6.05 1.21
C PHE A 46 5.53 5.58 -0.12
N ASP A 47 6.56 6.25 -0.63
CA ASP A 47 7.22 5.84 -1.86
C ASP A 47 7.95 4.50 -1.71
N SER A 48 8.65 4.28 -0.60
CA SER A 48 9.38 3.04 -0.33
C SER A 48 8.46 1.83 -0.17
N ILE A 49 7.31 1.98 0.50
CA ILE A 49 6.34 0.89 0.65
C ILE A 49 5.64 0.58 -0.69
N LEU A 50 5.38 1.62 -1.49
CA LEU A 50 4.73 1.48 -2.78
C LEU A 50 5.64 0.74 -3.76
N ASP A 51 6.90 1.14 -3.86
CA ASP A 51 7.92 0.46 -4.66
C ASP A 51 8.09 -1.01 -4.21
N PHE A 52 8.12 -1.25 -2.91
CA PHE A 52 8.18 -2.60 -2.35
C PHE A 52 6.99 -3.47 -2.79
N PHE A 53 5.78 -2.91 -2.85
CA PHE A 53 4.61 -3.64 -3.34
C PHE A 53 4.68 -3.96 -4.82
N VAL A 54 5.14 -3.02 -5.65
CA VAL A 54 5.31 -3.24 -7.10
C VAL A 54 6.40 -4.29 -7.33
N SER A 55 7.53 -4.18 -6.64
CA SER A 55 8.66 -5.11 -6.75
C SER A 55 8.29 -6.54 -6.31
N ARG A 56 7.38 -6.69 -5.35
CA ARG A 56 6.87 -7.98 -4.87
C ARG A 56 5.70 -8.53 -5.70
N ASP A 57 5.31 -7.85 -6.78
CA ASP A 57 4.13 -8.18 -7.59
C ASP A 57 2.84 -8.25 -6.73
N LYS A 58 2.77 -7.43 -5.67
CA LYS A 58 1.60 -7.30 -4.79
C LYS A 58 0.58 -6.32 -5.34
N ILE A 59 1.06 -5.30 -6.06
CA ILE A 59 0.22 -4.35 -6.78
C ILE A 59 0.70 -4.23 -8.22
N LEU A 60 -0.25 -4.04 -9.11
CA LEU A 60 -0.07 -3.89 -10.55
C LEU A 60 -0.53 -2.48 -10.91
N LEU A 61 0.26 -1.78 -11.73
CA LEU A 61 -0.15 -0.51 -12.30
C LEU A 61 -0.94 -0.81 -13.59
N ASP A 62 -2.25 -0.60 -13.54
CA ASP A 62 -3.17 -0.81 -14.64
C ASP A 62 -3.85 0.52 -14.98
N ASN A 63 -3.59 1.05 -16.17
CA ASN A 63 -4.17 2.32 -16.64
C ASN A 63 -4.00 3.47 -15.62
N ASP A 64 -2.77 3.68 -15.13
CA ASP A 64 -2.40 4.68 -14.11
C ASP A 64 -2.93 4.38 -12.69
N LYS A 65 -3.76 3.35 -12.51
CA LYS A 65 -4.31 2.97 -11.21
C LYS A 65 -3.58 1.76 -10.63
N PHE A 66 -3.27 1.82 -9.35
CA PHE A 66 -2.78 0.66 -8.64
C PHE A 66 -3.94 -0.28 -8.33
N ARG A 67 -3.74 -1.55 -8.67
CA ARG A 67 -4.61 -2.66 -8.36
C ARG A 67 -3.85 -3.70 -7.57
N VAL A 68 -4.52 -4.38 -6.66
CA VAL A 68 -3.92 -5.48 -5.90
C VAL A 68 -3.88 -6.77 -6.72
N ASN A 69 -2.77 -7.49 -6.63
CA ASN A 69 -2.67 -8.87 -7.06
C ASN A 69 -3.11 -9.81 -5.91
N GLU A 70 -4.40 -10.13 -5.87
CA GLU A 70 -5.04 -10.92 -4.81
C GLU A 70 -4.36 -12.26 -4.43
N PRO A 71 -3.86 -13.09 -5.37
CA PRO A 71 -3.16 -14.33 -5.02
C PRO A 71 -1.83 -14.14 -4.27
N ASN A 72 -1.26 -12.93 -4.24
CA ASN A 72 0.02 -12.64 -3.56
C ASN A 72 -0.13 -11.92 -2.21
N ILE A 73 -1.36 -11.68 -1.75
CA ILE A 73 -1.57 -11.14 -0.40
C ILE A 73 -1.53 -12.30 0.59
N CYS A 74 -0.40 -12.40 1.30
CA CYS A 74 -0.24 -13.33 2.40
C CYS A 74 -1.35 -13.11 3.45
N SER A 75 -2.34 -14.00 3.47
CA SER A 75 -3.28 -14.17 4.57
C SER A 75 -2.50 -14.60 5.81
N HIS A 76 -2.18 -13.66 6.69
CA HIS A 76 -1.66 -13.99 8.01
C HIS A 76 -2.62 -13.44 9.04
N ASN A 77 -3.42 -14.37 9.60
CA ASN A 77 -4.07 -14.23 10.91
C ASN A 77 -3.00 -14.09 12.00
#